data_AF-A0A0Q5HLE6-F1
#
_entry.id   AF-A0A0Q5HLE6-F1
#
_cell.length_a   1.000
_cell.length_b   1.000
_cell.length_c   1.000
_cell.angle_alpha   90.00
_cell.angle_beta   90.00
_cell.angle_gamma   90.00
#
_symmetry.space_group_name_H-M   'P 1'
#
loop_
_entity.id
_entity.type
_entity.pdbx_description
1 polymer ?
#
loop_
_entity_poly.entity_id
_entity_poly.type
_entity_poly.pdbx_seq_one_letter_code
_entity_poly.pdbx_strand_id
1 'polypeptide(L)'
;MGLNLAACAFEPWVADFVAASNALSGIERAATAGEIAAHRGFFARRRVGAANVVLLRAHLSGPDGRAAVEERPDAATLSGIDELLSDDLLPWQLYAAFRELAPFAHANGRCARALWMSRRLAEGASPQVERLPPEWARDARDGRRVVGEMRARGEA
;
A
#
# COMPACT_ATOMS: atom_id res chain seq x y z
N MET A 1 -21.03 1.03 -13.77
CA MET A 1 -20.83 2.33 -13.08
C MET A 1 -19.50 2.23 -12.35
N GLY A 2 -18.54 3.11 -12.65
CA GLY A 2 -17.25 3.11 -11.98
C GLY A 2 -17.37 3.57 -10.53
N LEU A 3 -16.60 2.98 -9.63
CA LEU A 3 -16.57 3.32 -8.21
C LEU A 3 -16.14 4.79 -8.06
N ASN A 4 -16.91 5.58 -7.30
CA ASN A 4 -16.49 6.94 -6.93
C ASN A 4 -15.38 6.81 -5.87
N LEU A 5 -14.13 6.75 -6.32
CA LEU A 5 -12.95 6.58 -5.46
C LEU A 5 -12.91 7.58 -4.31
N ALA A 6 -13.26 8.84 -4.60
CA ALA A 6 -13.28 9.88 -3.58
C ALA A 6 -14.32 9.55 -2.51
N ALA A 7 -15.58 9.25 -2.87
CA ALA A 7 -16.61 8.91 -1.89
C ALA A 7 -16.26 7.65 -1.08
N CYS A 8 -15.81 6.60 -1.76
CA CYS A 8 -15.40 5.33 -1.15
C CYS A 8 -14.28 5.51 -0.13
N ALA A 9 -13.30 6.39 -0.41
CA ALA A 9 -12.17 6.63 0.48
C ALA A 9 -12.53 7.29 1.81
N PHE A 10 -13.74 7.83 2.00
CA PHE A 10 -14.16 8.40 3.29
C PHE A 10 -15.05 7.48 4.14
N GLU A 11 -15.35 6.29 3.63
CA GLU A 11 -16.15 5.29 4.35
C GLU A 11 -15.42 4.69 5.57
N PRO A 12 -16.16 4.00 6.49
CA PRO A 12 -15.59 3.41 7.70
C PRO A 12 -14.50 2.36 7.45
N TRP A 13 -14.52 1.68 6.29
CA TRP A 13 -13.58 0.59 5.98
C TRP A 13 -12.11 1.04 6.01
N VAL A 14 -11.83 2.33 5.77
CA VAL A 14 -10.46 2.84 5.82
C VAL A 14 -9.88 2.74 7.24
N ALA A 15 -10.69 2.99 8.27
CA ALA A 15 -10.23 2.82 9.64
C ALA A 15 -9.88 1.35 9.94
N ASP A 16 -10.73 0.42 9.50
CA ASP A 16 -10.49 -1.02 9.62
C ASP A 16 -9.23 -1.46 8.86
N PHE A 17 -9.04 -0.94 7.64
CA PHE A 17 -7.86 -1.18 6.82
C PHE A 17 -6.59 -0.74 7.55
N VAL A 18 -6.58 0.48 8.09
CA VAL A 18 -5.41 1.03 8.78
C VAL A 18 -5.11 0.24 10.06
N ALA A 19 -6.15 -0.14 10.83
CA ALA A 19 -5.99 -0.97 12.01
C ALA A 19 -5.37 -2.34 11.67
N ALA A 20 -5.89 -3.02 10.65
CA ALA A 20 -5.38 -4.31 10.21
C ALA A 20 -3.95 -4.20 9.63
N SER A 21 -3.68 -3.11 8.91
CA SER A 21 -2.35 -2.79 8.38
C SER A 21 -1.33 -2.49 9.50
N ASN A 22 -1.75 -1.85 10.58
CA ASN A 22 -0.93 -1.60 11.77
C ASN A 22 -0.63 -2.91 12.52
N ALA A 23 -1.63 -3.77 12.71
CA ALA A 23 -1.45 -5.06 13.38
C ALA A 23 -0.42 -5.96 12.66
N LEU A 24 -0.47 -6.01 11.32
CA LEU A 24 0.54 -6.72 10.50
C LEU A 24 1.96 -6.13 10.58
N SER A 25 2.10 -4.94 11.15
CA SER A 25 3.37 -4.27 11.40
C SER A 25 3.77 -4.27 12.88
N GLY A 26 3.07 -5.02 13.74
CA GLY A 26 3.36 -5.11 15.17
C GLY A 26 2.93 -3.88 15.97
N ILE A 27 2.10 -3.00 15.39
CA ILE A 27 1.59 -1.81 16.07
C ILE A 27 0.25 -2.16 16.70
N GLU A 28 0.25 -2.37 18.01
CA GLU A 28 -0.93 -2.80 18.78
C GLU A 28 -1.87 -1.65 19.17
N ARG A 29 -1.39 -0.40 19.09
CA ARG A 29 -2.23 0.77 19.36
C ARG A 29 -3.28 0.99 18.27
N ALA A 30 -4.36 1.68 18.62
CA ALA A 30 -5.35 2.14 17.67
C ALA A 30 -4.71 3.01 16.55
N ALA A 31 -5.30 2.95 15.36
CA ALA A 31 -4.95 3.83 14.25
C ALA A 31 -5.16 5.29 14.66
N THR A 32 -4.18 6.16 14.38
CA THR A 32 -4.34 7.59 14.67
C THR A 32 -5.24 8.27 13.64
N ALA A 33 -5.82 9.41 14.02
CA ALA A 33 -6.59 10.23 13.07
C ALA A 33 -5.74 10.67 11.86
N GLY A 34 -4.44 10.94 12.06
CA GLY A 34 -3.51 11.29 11.00
C GLY A 34 -3.24 10.13 10.04
N GLU A 35 -3.03 8.92 10.56
CA GLU A 35 -2.85 7.72 9.73
C GLU A 35 -4.11 7.46 8.89
N ILE A 36 -5.30 7.56 9.49
CA ILE A 36 -6.57 7.39 8.76
C ILE A 36 -6.72 8.46 7.68
N ALA A 37 -6.56 9.74 8.03
CA ALA A 37 -6.69 10.85 7.08
C ALA A 37 -5.71 10.72 5.89
N ALA A 38 -4.47 10.31 6.14
CA ALA A 38 -3.49 10.09 5.10
C ALA A 38 -3.91 8.97 4.13
N HIS A 39 -4.43 7.85 4.64
CA HIS A 39 -4.96 6.77 3.80
C HIS A 39 -6.18 7.22 3.00
N ARG A 40 -7.11 7.97 3.60
CA ARG A 40 -8.26 8.53 2.86
C ARG A 40 -7.79 9.43 1.71
N GLY A 41 -6.87 10.34 1.98
CA GLY A 41 -6.30 11.24 0.98
C GLY A 41 -5.52 10.50 -0.12
N PHE A 42 -4.93 9.34 0.21
CA PHE A 42 -4.25 8.46 -0.72
C PHE A 42 -5.24 7.68 -1.61
N PHE A 43 -6.25 7.03 -1.02
CA PHE A 43 -7.26 6.25 -1.75
C PHE A 43 -8.22 7.09 -2.58
N ALA A 44 -8.40 8.37 -2.24
CA ALA A 44 -9.21 9.29 -3.04
C ALA A 44 -8.53 9.67 -4.38
N ARG A 45 -7.28 9.28 -4.63
CA ARG A 45 -6.54 9.63 -5.84
C ARG A 45 -6.92 8.73 -7.00
N ARG A 46 -7.18 9.34 -8.16
CA ARG A 46 -7.33 8.61 -9.44
C ARG A 46 -6.01 8.07 -9.96
N ARG A 47 -4.91 8.78 -9.71
CA ARG A 47 -3.55 8.39 -10.06
C ARG A 47 -2.65 8.65 -8.86
N VAL A 48 -1.89 7.63 -8.49
CA VAL A 48 -0.89 7.69 -7.42
C VAL A 48 0.48 7.86 -8.07
N GLY A 49 1.28 8.79 -7.56
CA GLY A 49 2.70 8.94 -7.91
C GLY A 49 3.58 8.95 -6.65
N ALA A 50 4.89 9.06 -6.82
CA ALA A 50 5.87 9.02 -5.73
C ALA A 50 5.55 10.04 -4.63
N ALA A 51 5.19 11.29 -5.00
CA ALA A 51 4.81 12.32 -4.04
C ALA A 51 3.63 11.92 -3.12
N ASN A 52 2.67 11.14 -3.63
CA ASN A 52 1.56 10.66 -2.81
C ASN A 52 2.03 9.60 -1.80
N VAL A 53 2.95 8.74 -2.20
CA VAL A 53 3.54 7.71 -1.34
C VAL A 53 4.39 8.34 -0.24
N VAL A 54 5.17 9.36 -0.58
CA VAL A 54 5.94 10.15 0.40
C VAL A 54 5.03 10.82 1.41
N LEU A 55 3.96 11.47 0.95
CA LEU A 55 2.98 12.12 1.82
C LEU A 55 2.28 11.09 2.74
N LEU A 56 1.89 9.93 2.20
CA LEU A 56 1.35 8.84 3.02
C LEU A 56 2.35 8.45 4.11
N ARG A 57 3.59 8.12 3.73
CA ARG A 57 4.64 7.70 4.66
C ARG A 57 4.91 8.72 5.76
N ALA A 58 4.87 10.03 5.45
CA ALA A 58 5.08 11.09 6.43
C ALA A 58 4.08 11.06 7.61
N HIS A 59 2.91 10.44 7.43
CA HIS A 59 1.88 10.29 8.47
C HIS A 59 1.86 8.91 9.12
N LEU A 60 2.74 8.00 8.72
CA LEU A 60 2.82 6.65 9.30
C LEU A 60 3.84 6.61 10.43
N SER A 61 3.49 5.94 11.53
CA SER A 61 4.41 5.82 12.67
C SER A 61 5.64 4.94 12.42
N GLY A 62 6.65 5.04 13.27
CA GLY A 62 7.74 4.06 13.34
C GLY A 62 7.27 2.69 13.87
N PRO A 63 8.18 1.70 13.92
CA PRO A 63 7.93 0.39 14.53
C PRO A 63 7.53 0.47 16.01
N ASP A 64 7.98 1.52 16.71
CA ASP A 64 7.65 1.84 18.10
C ASP A 64 6.27 2.53 18.25
N GLY A 65 5.53 2.69 17.16
CA GLY A 65 4.24 3.35 17.13
C GLY A 65 4.28 4.87 17.27
N ARG A 66 5.47 5.50 17.32
CA ARG A 66 5.64 6.96 17.44
C ARG A 66 5.65 7.64 16.07
N ALA A 67 5.37 8.94 16.04
CA ALA A 67 5.52 9.72 14.80
C ALA A 67 6.97 9.62 14.33
N ALA A 68 7.15 9.21 13.09
CA ALA A 68 8.48 9.08 12.55
C ALA A 68 9.08 10.43 12.16
N VAL A 69 10.41 10.51 12.17
CA VAL A 69 11.13 11.66 11.61
C VAL A 69 10.77 11.78 10.12
N GLU A 70 10.56 13.00 9.65
CA GLU A 70 10.36 13.30 8.23
C GLU A 70 11.58 12.80 7.44
N GLU A 71 11.40 11.74 6.64
CA GLU A 71 12.40 11.35 5.65
C GLU A 71 12.12 12.13 4.37
N ARG A 72 13.14 12.79 3.85
CA ARG A 72 13.12 13.38 2.52
C ARG A 72 13.85 12.43 1.58
N PRO A 73 13.14 11.58 0.82
CA PRO A 73 13.77 10.71 -0.15
C PRO A 73 14.52 11.55 -1.19
N ASP A 74 15.65 11.03 -1.66
CA ASP A 74 16.43 11.67 -2.71
C ASP A 74 15.77 11.48 -4.09
N ALA A 75 16.33 12.14 -5.11
CA ALA A 75 15.81 12.09 -6.46
C ALA A 75 15.81 10.65 -7.05
N ALA A 76 16.80 9.84 -6.70
CA ALA A 76 16.90 8.46 -7.18
C ALA A 76 15.77 7.59 -6.59
N THR A 77 15.48 7.75 -5.31
CA THR A 77 14.39 7.07 -4.61
C THR A 77 13.03 7.46 -5.20
N LEU A 78 12.82 8.75 -5.48
CA LEU A 78 11.60 9.23 -6.11
C LEU A 78 11.44 8.66 -7.52
N SER A 79 12.50 8.65 -8.33
CA SER A 79 12.49 8.04 -9.67
C SER A 79 12.12 6.56 -9.62
N GLY A 80 12.75 5.79 -8.72
CA GLY A 80 12.48 4.36 -8.58
C GLY A 80 11.02 4.06 -8.16
N ILE A 81 10.41 4.92 -7.34
CA ILE A 81 8.98 4.79 -7.03
C ILE A 81 8.13 5.12 -8.26
N ASP A 82 8.40 6.21 -8.98
CA ASP A 82 7.60 6.59 -10.15
C ASP A 82 7.71 5.58 -11.31
N GLU A 83 8.89 5.01 -11.52
CA GLU A 83 9.11 3.91 -12.47
C GLU A 83 8.24 2.70 -12.08
N LEU A 84 8.34 2.25 -10.83
CA LEU A 84 7.55 1.13 -10.32
C LEU A 84 6.03 1.37 -10.44
N LEU A 85 5.56 2.60 -10.21
CA LEU A 85 4.14 2.96 -10.32
C LEU A 85 3.65 3.10 -11.76
N SER A 86 4.57 3.23 -12.71
CA SER A 86 4.27 3.33 -14.14
C SER A 86 4.26 1.97 -14.84
N ASP A 87 4.87 0.95 -14.22
CA ASP A 87 4.86 -0.42 -14.72
C ASP A 87 3.44 -1.02 -14.70
N ASP A 88 3.15 -1.83 -15.72
CA ASP A 88 1.88 -2.58 -15.80
C ASP A 88 1.93 -3.84 -14.92
N LEU A 89 1.94 -3.61 -13.61
CA LEU A 89 1.97 -4.65 -12.60
C LEU A 89 0.56 -4.97 -12.09
N LEU A 90 0.30 -6.26 -11.89
CA LEU A 90 -0.82 -6.73 -11.09
C LEU A 90 -0.70 -6.18 -9.65
N PRO A 91 -1.81 -5.95 -8.93
CA PRO A 91 -1.78 -5.38 -7.58
C PRO A 91 -0.80 -6.08 -6.63
N TRP A 92 -0.73 -7.41 -6.67
CA TRP A 92 0.16 -8.18 -5.81
C TRP A 92 1.63 -8.06 -6.24
N GLN A 93 1.92 -7.90 -7.53
CA GLN A 93 3.27 -7.65 -8.03
C GLN A 93 3.76 -6.29 -7.57
N LEU A 94 2.90 -5.27 -7.67
CA LEU A 94 3.20 -3.93 -7.16
C LEU A 94 3.49 -3.96 -5.65
N TYR A 95 2.68 -4.69 -4.88
CA TYR A 95 2.93 -4.92 -3.45
C TYR A 95 4.32 -5.52 -3.18
N ALA A 96 4.65 -6.60 -3.89
CA ALA A 96 5.92 -7.32 -3.70
C ALA A 96 7.12 -6.46 -4.11
N ALA A 97 7.06 -5.84 -5.29
CA ALA A 97 8.12 -5.00 -5.83
C ALA A 97 8.36 -3.75 -4.97
N PHE A 98 7.31 -3.11 -4.45
CA PHE A 98 7.49 -1.97 -3.53
C PHE A 98 8.17 -2.39 -2.22
N ARG A 99 7.86 -3.58 -1.71
CA ARG A 99 8.52 -4.13 -0.52
C ARG A 99 9.98 -4.47 -0.75
N GLU A 100 10.34 -4.87 -1.97
CA GLU A 100 11.72 -5.13 -2.37
C GLU A 100 12.50 -3.82 -2.57
N LEU A 101 11.88 -2.82 -3.21
CA LEU A 101 12.46 -1.48 -3.36
C LEU A 101 12.77 -0.83 -2.00
N ALA A 102 11.89 -1.04 -1.01
CA ALA A 102 12.03 -0.58 0.37
C ALA A 102 12.54 0.89 0.49
N PRO A 103 11.87 1.87 -0.14
CA PRO A 103 12.41 3.21 -0.32
C PRO A 103 12.52 4.06 0.96
N PHE A 104 11.96 3.59 2.09
CA PHE A 104 11.96 4.31 3.36
C PHE A 104 12.64 3.49 4.46
N ALA A 105 13.09 4.13 5.54
CA ALA A 105 13.68 3.39 6.66
C ALA A 105 12.63 2.54 7.43
N HIS A 106 11.36 2.90 7.33
CA HIS A 106 10.24 2.17 7.95
C HIS A 106 8.93 2.38 7.19
N ALA A 107 7.88 1.69 7.64
CA ALA A 107 6.54 1.72 7.07
C ALA A 107 6.40 1.23 5.60
N ASN A 108 7.47 0.73 4.96
CA ASN A 108 7.41 0.15 3.60
C ASN A 108 6.28 -0.86 3.43
N GLY A 109 6.09 -1.76 4.40
CA GLY A 109 5.01 -2.75 4.35
C GLY A 109 3.60 -2.12 4.37
N ARG A 110 3.41 -1.02 5.11
CA ARG A 110 2.12 -0.31 5.15
C ARG A 110 1.89 0.50 3.89
N CYS A 111 2.92 1.15 3.35
CA CYS A 111 2.86 1.81 2.04
C CYS A 111 2.55 0.80 0.92
N ALA A 112 3.19 -0.38 0.93
CA ALA A 112 2.91 -1.43 -0.04
C ALA A 112 1.46 -1.91 0.02
N ARG A 113 0.90 -2.11 1.22
CA ARG A 113 -0.52 -2.49 1.38
C ARG A 113 -1.45 -1.40 0.86
N ALA A 114 -1.14 -0.13 1.12
CA ALA A 114 -1.93 0.99 0.60
C ALA A 114 -1.85 1.05 -0.94
N LEU A 115 -0.68 0.82 -1.54
CA LEU A 115 -0.53 0.75 -2.99
C LEU A 115 -1.34 -0.38 -3.62
N TRP A 116 -1.26 -1.57 -3.04
CA TRP A 116 -2.10 -2.71 -3.43
C TRP A 116 -3.58 -2.33 -3.42
N MET A 117 -4.06 -1.76 -2.31
CA MET A 117 -5.46 -1.41 -2.15
C MET A 117 -5.88 -0.31 -3.14
N SER A 118 -5.03 0.69 -3.37
CA SER A 118 -5.28 1.74 -4.36
C SER A 118 -5.44 1.17 -5.77
N ARG A 119 -4.67 0.14 -6.13
CA ARG A 119 -4.80 -0.53 -7.44
C ARG A 119 -6.10 -1.33 -7.52
N ARG A 120 -6.45 -2.07 -6.46
CA ARG A 120 -7.74 -2.80 -6.37
C ARG A 120 -8.94 -1.88 -6.50
N LEU A 121 -8.92 -0.74 -5.82
CA LEU A 121 -9.97 0.28 -5.94
C LEU A 121 -10.06 0.83 -7.36
N ALA A 122 -8.93 1.08 -8.03
CA ALA A 122 -8.91 1.52 -9.42
C ALA A 122 -9.46 0.46 -10.40
N GLU A 123 -9.31 -0.82 -10.07
CA GLU A 123 -9.92 -1.97 -10.78
C GLU A 123 -11.41 -2.17 -10.45
N GLY A 124 -11.97 -1.37 -9.52
CA GLY A 124 -13.38 -1.45 -9.13
C GLY A 124 -13.68 -2.47 -8.03
N ALA A 125 -12.67 -2.97 -7.33
CA ALA A 125 -12.86 -3.90 -6.21
C ALA A 125 -13.65 -3.27 -5.06
N SER A 126 -14.42 -4.10 -4.36
CA SER A 126 -15.16 -3.70 -3.15
C SER A 126 -14.23 -3.78 -1.92
N PRO A 127 -13.99 -2.66 -1.21
CA PRO A 127 -13.11 -2.65 -0.04
C PRO A 127 -13.65 -3.45 1.14
N GLN A 128 -14.96 -3.70 1.19
CA GLN A 128 -15.57 -4.47 2.26
C GLN A 128 -15.14 -5.95 2.22
N VAL A 129 -14.86 -6.47 1.02
CA VAL A 129 -14.44 -7.86 0.76
C VAL A 129 -12.92 -7.99 0.80
N GLU A 130 -12.20 -7.00 0.26
CA GLU A 130 -10.76 -7.09 0.03
C GLU A 130 -10.00 -6.05 0.84
N ARG A 131 -9.75 -6.37 2.12
CA ARG A 131 -9.17 -5.42 3.06
C ARG A 131 -7.65 -5.45 3.12
N LEU A 132 -7.02 -6.55 2.74
CA LEU A 132 -5.57 -6.71 2.80
C LEU A 132 -5.10 -7.65 1.69
N PRO A 133 -3.83 -7.53 1.22
CA PRO A 133 -3.26 -8.50 0.29
C PRO A 133 -3.41 -9.93 0.85
N PRO A 134 -3.61 -10.95 0.01
CA PRO A 134 -3.76 -12.33 0.46
C PRO A 134 -2.50 -12.81 1.21
N GLU A 135 -2.65 -13.76 2.13
CA GLU A 135 -1.57 -14.19 3.04
C GLU A 135 -0.33 -14.69 2.29
N TRP A 136 -0.51 -15.45 1.20
CA TRP A 136 0.60 -15.90 0.34
C TRP A 136 1.40 -14.75 -0.29
N ALA A 137 0.77 -13.60 -0.53
CA ALA A 137 1.45 -12.42 -1.06
C ALA A 137 2.24 -11.70 0.04
N ARG A 138 1.89 -11.89 1.32
CA ARG A 138 2.55 -11.24 2.46
C ARG A 138 3.91 -11.87 2.78
N ASP A 139 4.14 -13.11 2.38
CA ASP A 139 5.41 -13.80 2.59
C ASP A 139 6.31 -13.68 1.34
N ALA A 140 7.43 -12.98 1.45
CA ALA A 140 8.31 -12.68 0.30
C ALA A 140 8.99 -13.94 -0.30
N ARG A 141 8.98 -15.05 0.44
CA ARG A 141 9.47 -16.36 -0.02
C ARG A 141 8.44 -17.07 -0.90
N ASP A 142 7.16 -16.95 -0.57
CA ASP A 142 6.07 -17.53 -1.35
C ASP A 142 5.73 -16.68 -2.58
N GLY A 143 5.86 -15.36 -2.50
CA GLY A 143 5.62 -14.47 -3.63
C GLY A 143 6.39 -14.90 -4.89
N ARG A 144 7.72 -15.07 -4.80
CA ARG A 144 8.56 -15.49 -5.94
C ARG A 144 8.21 -16.88 -6.48
N ARG A 145 7.84 -17.81 -5.59
CA ARG A 145 7.42 -19.17 -5.94
C ARG A 145 6.06 -19.17 -6.65
N VAL A 146 5.09 -18.43 -6.13
CA VAL A 146 3.75 -18.28 -6.69
C VAL A 146 3.80 -17.54 -8.03
N VAL A 147 4.67 -16.52 -8.21
CA VAL A 147 4.91 -15.90 -9.53
C VAL A 147 5.38 -16.95 -10.54
N GLY A 148 6.33 -17.79 -10.13
CA GLY A 148 6.85 -18.87 -10.95
C GLY A 148 5.76 -19.90 -11.31
N GLU A 149 4.93 -20.28 -10.33
CA GLU A 149 3.85 -21.24 -10.51
C GLU A 149 2.67 -20.69 -11.35
N MET A 150 2.32 -19.40 -11.21
CA MET A 150 1.26 -18.75 -12.01
C MET A 150 1.71 -18.48 -13.45
N ARG A 151 2.96 -18.06 -13.67
CA ARG A 151 3.56 -18.00 -15.02
C ARG A 151 3.57 -19.38 -15.69
N ALA A 152 3.86 -20.43 -14.93
CA ALA A 152 3.84 -21.80 -15.44
C ALA A 152 2.42 -22.29 -15.81
N ARG A 153 1.36 -21.69 -15.25
CA ARG A 153 -0.04 -22.01 -15.54
C ARG A 153 -0.70 -21.10 -16.59
N GLY A 154 0.01 -20.08 -17.08
CA GLY A 154 -0.56 -19.11 -18.04
C GLY A 154 -1.63 -18.22 -17.42
N GLU A 155 -1.65 -18.09 -16.10
CA GLU A 155 -2.59 -17.26 -15.33
C GLU A 155 -2.01 -15.88 -14.99
N ALA A 156 -0.91 -15.51 -15.68
CA ALA A 156 -0.15 -14.28 -15.47
C ALA A 156 -0.61 -13.15 -16.40
#